data_AF-A0A9P6KX38-F1
#
_entry.id   AF-A0A9P6KX38-F1
#
_cell.length_a   1.000
_cell.length_b   1.000
_cell.length_c   1.000
_cell.angle_alpha   90.00
_cell.angle_beta   90.00
_cell.angle_gamma   90.00
#
_symmetry.space_group_name_H-M   'P 1'
#
loop_
_entity.id
_entity.type
_entity.pdbx_description
1 polymer ?
#
loop_
_entity_poly.entity_id
_entity_poly.type
_entity_poly.pdbx_seq_one_letter_code
_entity_poly.pdbx_strand_id
1 'polypeptide(L)'
;MEKLRKVTGFGCTNWIDGIIPALQGYLNSFHRGIGCTPNECWNETKKNKVKAYVRKYRKPFSTKSKIIENRFVVGDMVLCHDPLGRSNKLEADYNYSGVILHSSFGSAYVRLEDGRIIRSSFKNLKKIL
;
A
#
# COMPACT_ATOMS: atom_id res chain seq x y z
N MET A 1 26.03 -5.10 -18.46
CA MET A 1 26.15 -3.98 -17.49
C MET A 1 27.04 -2.85 -18.01
N GLU A 2 28.20 -3.15 -18.57
CA GLU A 2 29.22 -2.17 -18.98
C GLU A 2 28.78 -1.21 -20.10
N LYS A 3 28.07 -1.73 -21.12
CA LYS A 3 27.47 -0.92 -22.21
C LYS A 3 26.40 0.07 -21.70
N LEU A 4 25.69 -0.30 -20.63
CA LEU A 4 24.63 0.52 -20.02
C LEU A 4 25.25 1.68 -19.24
N ARG A 5 26.29 1.41 -18.44
CA ARG A 5 27.05 2.45 -17.74
C ARG A 5 27.66 3.49 -18.71
N LYS A 6 28.19 3.03 -19.84
CA LYS A 6 28.88 3.88 -20.82
C LYS A 6 27.96 4.84 -21.58
N VAL A 7 26.70 4.45 -21.81
CA VAL A 7 25.73 5.28 -22.56
C VAL A 7 24.94 6.21 -21.65
N THR A 8 24.61 5.77 -20.43
CA THR A 8 23.68 6.51 -19.56
C THR A 8 24.33 7.14 -18.32
N GLY A 9 25.63 6.91 -18.09
CA GLY A 9 26.28 7.30 -16.82
C GLY A 9 25.71 6.58 -15.60
N PHE A 10 25.07 5.42 -15.81
CA PHE A 10 24.40 4.67 -14.75
C PHE A 10 25.39 4.24 -13.66
N GLY A 11 25.21 4.79 -12.46
CA GLY A 11 26.11 4.57 -11.31
C GLY A 11 27.34 5.48 -11.27
N CYS A 12 27.45 6.48 -12.16
CA CYS A 12 28.53 7.46 -12.19
C CYS A 12 28.19 8.78 -11.48
N THR A 13 26.90 9.02 -11.20
CA THR A 13 26.41 10.16 -10.42
C THR A 13 26.10 9.72 -8.99
N ASN A 14 26.51 10.53 -8.01
CA ASN A 14 26.06 10.36 -6.65
C ASN A 14 24.53 10.48 -6.64
N TRP A 15 23.84 9.49 -6.07
CA TRP A 15 22.38 9.49 -6.02
C TRP A 15 21.83 10.75 -5.32
N ILE A 16 22.61 11.33 -4.40
CA ILE A 16 22.33 12.62 -3.75
C ILE A 16 22.18 13.73 -4.79
N ASP A 17 23.08 13.80 -5.77
CA ASP A 17 23.06 14.83 -6.83
C ASP A 17 21.87 14.62 -7.80
N GLY A 18 21.43 13.36 -7.94
CA GLY A 18 20.27 13.00 -8.76
C GLY A 18 18.91 13.20 -8.11
N ILE A 19 18.83 13.28 -6.77
CA ILE A 19 17.55 13.38 -6.06
C ILE A 19 16.85 14.70 -6.34
N ILE A 20 17.58 15.83 -6.27
CA ILE A 20 16.95 17.15 -6.39
C ILE A 20 16.31 17.31 -7.78
N PRO A 21 17.01 17.03 -8.90
CA PRO A 21 16.41 17.09 -10.23
C PRO A 21 15.26 16.07 -10.41
N ALA A 22 15.38 14.86 -9.87
CA ALA A 22 14.33 13.85 -9.98
C ALA A 22 13.05 14.27 -9.23
N LEU A 23 13.20 14.83 -8.02
CA LEU A 23 12.08 15.35 -7.24
C LEU A 23 11.41 16.51 -7.96
N GLN A 24 12.18 17.47 -8.49
CA GLN A 24 11.66 18.57 -9.29
C GLN A 24 10.91 18.08 -10.54
N GLY A 25 11.44 17.06 -11.21
CA GLY A 25 10.78 16.41 -12.34
C GLY A 25 9.45 15.78 -11.94
N TYR A 26 9.41 15.03 -10.84
CA TYR A 26 8.17 14.42 -10.32
C TYR A 26 7.13 15.48 -9.92
N LEU A 27 7.54 16.51 -9.16
CA LEU A 27 6.63 17.53 -8.65
C LEU A 27 5.98 18.40 -9.74
N ASN A 28 6.63 18.50 -10.90
CA ASN A 28 6.14 19.23 -12.06
C ASN A 28 5.59 18.33 -13.18
N SER A 29 5.58 17.00 -12.99
CA SER A 29 5.01 16.07 -13.96
C SER A 29 3.49 16.02 -13.86
N PHE A 30 2.82 16.14 -15.01
CA PHE A 30 1.36 16.18 -15.05
C PHE A 30 0.75 14.78 -14.80
N HIS A 31 -0.09 14.67 -13.77
CA HIS A 31 -0.74 13.41 -13.43
C HIS A 31 -2.11 13.29 -14.12
N ARG A 32 -2.19 12.48 -15.18
CA ARG A 32 -3.42 12.32 -16.00
C ARG A 32 -4.66 11.91 -15.20
N GLY A 33 -4.51 11.14 -14.11
CA GLY A 33 -5.66 10.71 -13.29
C GLY A 33 -6.26 11.80 -12.39
N ILE A 34 -5.48 12.85 -12.08
CA ILE A 34 -5.86 13.93 -11.15
C ILE A 34 -6.04 15.25 -11.91
N GLY A 35 -5.39 15.41 -13.07
CA GLY A 35 -5.55 16.55 -13.96
C GLY A 35 -4.68 17.75 -13.60
N CYS A 36 -3.61 17.53 -12.82
CA CYS A 36 -2.63 18.55 -12.45
C CYS A 36 -1.29 17.90 -12.07
N THR A 37 -0.27 18.72 -11.88
CA THR A 37 1.00 18.33 -11.25
C THR A 37 0.87 18.30 -9.71
N PRO A 38 1.73 17.58 -8.98
CA PRO A 38 1.78 17.65 -7.51
C PRO A 38 1.89 19.09 -6.96
N ASN A 39 2.77 19.92 -7.53
CA ASN A 39 2.93 21.32 -7.12
C ASN A 39 1.64 22.14 -7.30
N GLU A 40 0.92 21.92 -8.40
CA GLU A 40 -0.37 22.57 -8.63
C GLU A 40 -1.47 22.07 -7.69
N CYS A 41 -1.41 20.82 -7.26
CA CYS A 41 -2.37 20.26 -6.30
C CYS A 41 -2.22 20.88 -4.90
N TRP A 42 -1.01 21.28 -4.53
CA TRP A 42 -0.73 21.94 -3.25
C TRP A 42 -1.22 23.40 -3.21
N ASN A 43 -1.27 24.07 -4.37
CA ASN A 43 -1.71 25.46 -4.47
C ASN A 43 -3.25 25.55 -4.41
N GLU A 44 -3.79 26.19 -3.37
CA GLU A 44 -5.23 26.27 -3.10
C GLU A 44 -6.05 26.87 -4.24
N THR A 45 -5.44 27.75 -5.04
CA THR A 45 -6.07 28.41 -6.19
C THR A 45 -6.58 27.44 -7.26
N LYS A 46 -5.98 26.24 -7.37
CA LYS A 46 -6.37 25.22 -8.38
C LYS A 46 -7.22 24.09 -7.80
N LYS A 47 -7.47 24.07 -6.48
CA LYS A 47 -8.18 23.00 -5.77
C LYS A 47 -9.56 22.71 -6.35
N ASN A 48 -10.30 23.73 -6.76
CA ASN A 48 -11.63 23.57 -7.36
C ASN A 48 -11.58 22.94 -8.76
N LYS A 49 -10.59 23.31 -9.59
CA LYS A 49 -10.39 22.70 -10.93
C LYS A 49 -10.00 21.22 -10.80
N VAL A 50 -9.11 20.91 -9.87
CA VAL A 50 -8.70 19.53 -9.56
C VAL A 50 -9.89 18.70 -9.08
N LYS A 51 -10.70 19.23 -8.14
CA LYS A 51 -11.93 18.56 -7.68
C LYS A 51 -12.90 18.25 -8.83
N ALA A 52 -13.10 19.21 -9.75
CA ALA A 52 -13.95 19.02 -10.91
C ALA A 52 -13.40 17.95 -11.86
N TYR A 53 -12.10 17.96 -12.13
CA TYR A 53 -11.43 16.96 -12.97
C TYR A 53 -11.53 15.57 -12.35
N VAL A 54 -11.15 15.42 -11.07
CA VAL A 54 -11.25 14.16 -10.33
C VAL A 54 -12.68 13.65 -10.37
N ARG A 55 -13.69 14.48 -10.10
CA ARG A 55 -15.10 14.05 -10.17
C ARG A 55 -15.49 13.53 -11.55
N LYS A 56 -15.03 14.19 -12.63
CA LYS A 56 -15.34 13.82 -14.02
C LYS A 56 -14.71 12.49 -14.43
N TYR A 57 -13.47 12.25 -14.04
CA TYR A 57 -12.69 11.08 -14.46
C TYR A 57 -12.56 10.00 -13.38
N ARG A 58 -13.21 10.20 -12.21
CA ARG A 58 -13.26 9.21 -11.13
C ARG A 58 -13.94 7.97 -11.67
N LYS A 59 -13.13 6.93 -11.87
CA LYS A 59 -13.66 5.59 -12.12
C LYS A 59 -14.34 5.12 -10.83
N PRO A 60 -15.55 4.55 -10.90
CA PRO A 60 -16.15 3.90 -9.74
C PRO A 60 -15.19 2.81 -9.27
N PHE A 61 -15.04 2.70 -7.95
CA PHE A 61 -14.28 1.59 -7.39
C PHE A 61 -15.02 0.31 -7.78
N SER A 62 -14.36 -0.57 -8.52
CA SER A 62 -14.96 -1.85 -8.89
C SER A 62 -15.06 -2.70 -7.63
N THR A 63 -16.26 -2.78 -7.04
CA THR A 63 -16.56 -3.77 -5.99
C THR A 63 -16.42 -5.20 -6.49
N LYS A 64 -16.34 -5.43 -7.81
CA LYS A 64 -16.00 -6.73 -8.40
C LYS A 64 -14.54 -7.16 -8.14
N SER A 65 -13.68 -6.28 -7.63
CA SER A 65 -12.38 -6.70 -7.11
C SER A 65 -12.59 -7.48 -5.82
N LYS A 66 -12.96 -8.75 -5.97
CA LYS A 66 -13.17 -9.79 -4.94
C LYS A 66 -13.64 -9.18 -3.62
N ILE A 67 -14.96 -9.13 -3.43
CA ILE A 67 -15.57 -9.00 -2.10
C ILE A 67 -14.98 -10.12 -1.23
N ILE A 68 -13.86 -9.83 -0.58
CA ILE A 68 -13.29 -10.56 0.56
C ILE A 68 -13.96 -10.00 1.83
N GLU A 69 -15.09 -9.30 1.71
CA GLU A 69 -15.76 -8.68 2.86
C GLU A 69 -16.37 -9.72 3.82
N ASN A 70 -16.48 -10.99 3.41
CA ASN A 70 -17.08 -12.05 4.23
C ASN A 70 -16.12 -13.22 4.57
N ARG A 71 -14.79 -13.03 4.53
CA ARG A 71 -13.89 -14.14 4.91
C ARG A 71 -13.75 -14.36 6.41
N PHE A 72 -13.95 -13.31 7.20
CA PHE A 72 -13.67 -13.31 8.63
C PHE A 72 -14.79 -12.63 9.40
N VAL A 73 -15.33 -13.33 10.39
CA VAL A 73 -16.40 -12.88 11.28
C VAL A 73 -15.82 -12.75 12.69
N VAL A 74 -16.41 -11.90 13.52
CA VAL A 74 -16.05 -11.80 14.95
C VAL A 74 -16.18 -13.18 15.58
N GLY A 75 -15.14 -13.59 16.32
CA GLY A 75 -15.04 -14.92 16.91
C GLY A 75 -14.28 -15.95 16.08
N ASP A 76 -14.01 -15.68 14.79
CA ASP A 76 -13.23 -16.61 13.97
C ASP A 76 -11.80 -16.77 14.50
N MET A 77 -11.35 -18.03 14.59
CA MET A 77 -9.96 -18.38 14.82
C MET A 77 -9.16 -18.19 13.53
N VAL A 78 -8.04 -17.47 13.63
CA VAL A 78 -7.19 -17.13 12.48
C VAL A 78 -5.73 -17.33 12.82
N LEU A 79 -4.95 -17.66 11.79
CA LEU A 79 -3.51 -17.58 11.77
C LEU A 79 -3.09 -16.23 11.16
N CYS A 80 -2.08 -15.61 11.75
CA CYS A 80 -1.54 -14.29 11.42
C CYS A 80 -0.09 -14.43 10.94
N HIS A 81 0.20 -13.80 9.80
CA HIS A 81 1.56 -13.62 9.31
C HIS A 81 2.26 -12.49 10.06
N ASP A 82 3.51 -12.70 10.48
CA ASP A 82 4.32 -11.65 11.12
C ASP A 82 4.83 -10.66 10.05
N PRO A 83 4.45 -9.37 10.09
CA PRO A 83 4.96 -8.41 9.12
C PRO A 83 6.41 -7.97 9.40
N LEU A 84 6.92 -8.18 10.62
CA LEU A 84 8.25 -7.72 11.07
C LEU A 84 9.26 -8.86 11.15
N GLY A 85 8.80 -10.09 11.34
CA GLY A 85 9.63 -11.29 11.28
C GLY A 85 10.12 -11.54 9.85
N ARG A 86 11.44 -11.42 9.64
CA ARG A 86 12.07 -12.05 8.47
C ARG A 86 12.03 -13.56 8.74
N SER A 87 10.96 -14.23 8.32
CA SER A 87 10.93 -15.68 8.39
C SER A 87 12.12 -16.20 7.60
N ASN A 88 12.94 -17.03 8.24
CA ASN A 88 13.89 -17.83 7.48
C ASN A 88 13.11 -18.61 6.42
N LYS A 89 13.71 -18.94 5.27
CA LYS A 89 13.01 -19.66 4.16
C LYS A 89 12.33 -20.97 4.59
N LEU A 90 12.63 -21.47 5.79
CA LEU A 90 12.12 -22.71 6.37
C LEU A 90 11.09 -22.49 7.50
N GLU A 91 10.91 -21.25 7.96
CA GLU A 91 9.92 -20.93 8.99
C GLU A 91 8.52 -20.83 8.38
N ALA A 92 7.50 -21.15 9.18
CA ALA A 92 6.12 -21.04 8.74
C ALA A 92 5.75 -19.58 8.45
N ASP A 93 4.98 -19.36 7.38
CA ASP A 93 4.51 -18.01 7.01
C ASP A 93 3.51 -17.44 8.03
N TYR A 94 2.87 -18.28 8.85
CA TYR A 94 1.90 -17.85 9.85
C TYR A 94 2.27 -18.38 11.23
N ASN A 95 2.83 -17.50 12.06
CA ASN A 95 3.44 -17.88 13.34
C ASN A 95 2.58 -17.60 14.57
N TYR A 96 1.46 -16.88 14.39
CA TYR A 96 0.59 -16.52 15.50
C TYR A 96 -0.84 -16.94 15.22
N SER A 97 -1.52 -17.50 16.21
CA SER A 97 -2.96 -17.72 16.21
C SER A 97 -3.66 -16.66 17.05
N GLY A 98 -4.93 -16.42 16.73
CA GLY A 98 -5.77 -15.51 17.49
C GLY A 98 -7.22 -15.51 17.06
N VAL A 99 -8.01 -14.67 17.72
CA VAL A 99 -9.46 -14.52 17.51
C VAL A 99 -9.75 -13.15 16.90
N ILE A 100 -10.60 -13.11 15.88
CA ILE A 100 -11.11 -11.85 15.31
C ILE A 100 -12.02 -11.17 16.34
N LEU A 101 -11.66 -9.96 16.76
CA LEU A 101 -12.48 -9.12 17.63
C LEU A 101 -13.41 -8.21 16.82
N HIS A 102 -12.89 -7.66 15.72
CA HIS A 102 -13.60 -6.70 14.89
C HIS A 102 -13.04 -6.70 13.47
N SER A 103 -13.90 -6.60 12.46
CA SER A 103 -13.51 -6.54 11.05
C SER A 103 -13.88 -5.20 10.43
N SER A 104 -12.95 -4.60 9.70
CA SER A 104 -13.13 -3.38 8.91
C SER A 104 -12.80 -3.63 7.43
N PHE A 105 -12.99 -2.64 6.56
CA PHE A 105 -12.66 -2.77 5.14
C PHE A 105 -11.18 -3.16 4.92
N GLY A 106 -10.93 -4.40 4.50
CA GLY A 106 -9.60 -4.94 4.16
C GLY A 106 -8.70 -5.33 5.35
N SER A 107 -9.17 -5.21 6.59
CA SER A 107 -8.39 -5.54 7.79
C SER A 107 -9.25 -6.00 8.97
N ALA A 108 -8.67 -6.68 9.95
CA ALA A 108 -9.32 -7.01 11.22
C ALA A 108 -8.40 -6.73 12.41
N TYR A 109 -9.03 -6.52 13.56
CA TYR A 109 -8.39 -6.58 14.87
C TYR A 109 -8.42 -8.03 15.36
N VAL A 110 -7.24 -8.56 15.66
CA VAL A 110 -7.04 -9.93 16.14
C VAL A 110 -6.46 -9.88 17.54
N ARG A 111 -7.07 -10.60 18.48
CA ARG A 111 -6.47 -10.89 19.78
C ARG A 111 -5.66 -12.18 19.65
N LEU A 112 -4.34 -12.06 19.76
CA LEU A 112 -3.44 -13.20 19.74
C LEU A 112 -3.55 -14.01 21.04
N GLU A 113 -3.05 -15.23 21.01
CA GLU A 113 -3.04 -16.11 22.20
C GLU A 113 -2.23 -15.54 23.38
N ASP A 114 -1.19 -14.75 23.08
CA ASP A 114 -0.40 -14.04 24.10
C ASP A 114 -1.10 -12.80 24.71
N GLY A 115 -2.35 -12.54 24.31
CA GLY A 115 -3.17 -11.44 24.81
C GLY A 115 -3.00 -10.12 24.08
N ARG A 116 -2.01 -9.98 23.17
CA ARG A 116 -1.85 -8.75 22.37
C ARG A 116 -2.99 -8.59 21.37
N ILE A 117 -3.37 -7.33 21.11
CA ILE A 117 -4.32 -6.99 20.05
C ILE A 117 -3.57 -6.33 18.91
N ILE A 118 -3.64 -6.92 17.72
CA ILE A 118 -3.01 -6.39 16.51
C ILE A 118 -4.07 -6.05 15.46
N ARG A 119 -3.76 -5.06 14.62
CA ARG A 119 -4.51 -4.81 13.40
C ARG A 119 -3.77 -5.45 12.23
N SER A 120 -4.43 -6.37 11.52
CA SER A 120 -3.83 -7.09 10.40
C SER A 120 -4.69 -6.99 9.14
N SER A 121 -4.05 -6.92 7.97
CA SER A 121 -4.77 -6.98 6.69
C SER A 121 -5.27 -8.39 6.44
N PHE A 122 -6.44 -8.56 5.79
CA PHE A 122 -6.97 -9.87 5.41
C PHE A 122 -6.01 -10.72 4.57
N LYS A 123 -5.04 -10.10 3.87
CA LYS A 123 -4.00 -10.82 3.12
C LYS A 123 -3.05 -11.59 4.03
N ASN A 124 -2.89 -11.14 5.27
CA ASN A 124 -1.98 -11.69 6.26
C ASN A 124 -2.72 -12.59 7.26
N LEU A 125 -3.98 -12.94 6.96
CA LEU A 125 -4.83 -13.75 7.81
C LEU A 125 -5.27 -15.01 7.07
N LYS A 126 -5.30 -16.14 7.78
CA LYS A 126 -5.82 -17.41 7.28
C LYS A 126 -6.77 -18.00 8.31
N LYS A 127 -7.99 -18.35 7.91
CA LYS A 127 -8.98 -18.95 8.81
C LYS A 127 -8.56 -20.38 9.17
N ILE A 128 -8.67 -20.72 10.45
CA ILE A 128 -8.55 -22.09 10.94
C ILE A 128 -9.96 -22.69 10.84
N LEU A 129 -10.12 -23.80 10.10
CA LEU A 129 -11.40 -24.49 9.92
C LEU A 129 -11.77 -25.28 11.18
#